data_AF-A0A4R7CC37-F1
#
_entry.id   AF-A0A4R7CC37-F1
#
_cell.length_a   1.000
_cell.length_b   1.000
_cell.length_c   1.000
_cell.angle_alpha   90.00
_cell.angle_beta   90.00
_cell.angle_gamma   90.00
#
_symmetry.space_group_name_H-M   'P 1'
#
loop_
_entity.id
_entity.type
_entity.pdbx_description
1 polymer ?
#
loop_
_entity_poly.entity_id
_entity_poly.type
_entity_poly.pdbx_seq_one_letter_code
_entity_poly.pdbx_strand_id
1 'polypeptide(L)'
;MGRPGSREPGILVSRYPGVPGSWRHVILGALVSWSPPRGWALTIVMNARSLHDIRARFAAKIVGLAGGLGFETEAVARAFAAVRREEFLTPAPWEIFAGGAGGHGMTSDPAKLYDDVLIVLDARRGINNGQPSLHAAWMAAVAPQPGETIVQIGAGTGYYTAILAELVGEAGRVEAYEIDGRLARSARTNLASLARVRLLARSGLGPLPPADVIYAAASVEAPPMAWLDALKPGGRLIVPWQPSRDVGRTLLVRREPSGFRATMLFGVAFIACVGADGARESGTRPGPRALGETRSLHLRREREPDATATAILDEVWFSAAEP
;
A
#
# COMPACT_ATOMS: atom_id res chain seq x y z
N MET A 1 -40.96 -68.29 -30.66
CA MET A 1 -41.49 -66.92 -30.82
C MET A 1 -41.26 -66.16 -29.53
N GLY A 2 -40.81 -64.89 -29.59
CA GLY A 2 -40.93 -63.92 -28.49
C GLY A 2 -39.63 -63.46 -27.82
N ARG A 3 -39.38 -62.14 -27.87
CA ARG A 3 -38.22 -61.33 -27.42
C ARG A 3 -37.99 -61.31 -25.88
N PRO A 4 -36.81 -60.88 -25.39
CA PRO A 4 -36.62 -60.46 -24.00
C PRO A 4 -36.76 -58.94 -23.83
N GLY A 5 -37.41 -58.53 -22.73
CA GLY A 5 -37.52 -57.17 -22.22
C GLY A 5 -36.80 -57.00 -20.88
N SER A 6 -36.39 -55.77 -20.61
CA SER A 6 -35.51 -55.26 -19.55
C SER A 6 -36.16 -55.11 -18.17
N ARG A 7 -35.32 -55.13 -17.11
CA ARG A 7 -35.39 -54.26 -15.91
C ARG A 7 -34.11 -54.38 -15.05
N GLU A 8 -33.67 -53.23 -14.55
CA GLU A 8 -32.43 -52.93 -13.79
C GLU A 8 -32.41 -53.46 -12.35
N PRO A 9 -31.23 -53.53 -11.72
CA PRO A 9 -31.07 -53.29 -10.28
C PRO A 9 -30.24 -52.03 -10.00
N GLY A 10 -30.74 -51.21 -9.08
CA GLY A 10 -30.08 -49.98 -8.60
C GLY A 10 -28.87 -50.25 -7.72
N ILE A 11 -27.99 -49.24 -7.61
CA ILE A 11 -26.84 -49.25 -6.71
C ILE A 11 -26.87 -48.01 -5.80
N LEU A 12 -26.68 -48.32 -4.52
CA LEU A 12 -26.59 -47.44 -3.36
C LEU A 12 -25.34 -46.54 -3.40
N VAL A 13 -25.49 -45.36 -2.79
CA VAL A 13 -24.48 -44.32 -2.56
C VAL A 13 -23.34 -44.79 -1.63
N SER A 14 -22.08 -44.48 -1.96
CA SER A 14 -21.04 -44.20 -0.95
C SER A 14 -19.81 -43.45 -1.50
N ARG A 15 -19.62 -42.24 -0.96
CA ARG A 15 -18.41 -41.46 -0.59
C ARG A 15 -17.06 -41.70 -1.31
N TYR A 16 -16.49 -40.58 -1.78
CA TYR A 16 -15.08 -40.34 -2.15
C TYR A 16 -14.09 -40.66 -1.01
N PRO A 17 -12.91 -41.23 -1.30
CA PRO A 17 -11.66 -40.42 -1.34
C PRO A 17 -10.52 -40.96 -2.26
N GLY A 18 -9.52 -40.12 -2.58
CA GLY A 18 -8.15 -40.59 -2.87
C GLY A 18 -7.44 -40.03 -4.11
N VAL A 19 -6.42 -39.20 -3.90
CA VAL A 19 -5.25 -39.01 -4.79
C VAL A 19 -4.21 -40.08 -4.38
N PRO A 20 -3.63 -40.89 -5.28
CA PRO A 20 -2.27 -40.67 -5.84
C PRO A 20 -2.12 -41.23 -7.28
N GLY A 21 -1.13 -40.96 -8.14
CA GLY A 21 0.22 -40.40 -8.08
C GLY A 21 1.08 -41.16 -9.11
N SER A 22 1.59 -40.51 -10.16
CA SER A 22 2.84 -40.90 -10.86
C SER A 22 3.12 -40.00 -12.08
N TRP A 23 4.36 -39.52 -12.15
CA TRP A 23 4.92 -38.67 -13.20
C TRP A 23 5.45 -39.51 -14.37
N ARG A 24 5.33 -39.02 -15.62
CA ARG A 24 6.33 -39.17 -16.71
C ARG A 24 5.87 -38.53 -18.05
N HIS A 25 6.52 -37.41 -18.44
CA HIS A 25 7.22 -37.14 -19.72
C HIS A 25 7.22 -35.67 -20.15
N VAL A 26 8.32 -35.31 -20.80
CA VAL A 26 8.84 -33.99 -21.15
C VAL A 26 8.45 -33.59 -22.58
N ILE A 27 7.93 -32.35 -22.72
CA ILE A 27 8.11 -31.32 -23.77
C ILE A 27 8.15 -31.73 -25.27
N LEU A 28 7.21 -31.17 -26.07
CA LEU A 28 7.34 -30.27 -27.25
C LEU A 28 6.32 -30.60 -28.37
N GLY A 29 5.61 -29.57 -28.89
CA GLY A 29 5.15 -29.56 -30.28
C GLY A 29 3.64 -29.58 -30.56
N ALA A 30 3.13 -28.41 -31.00
CA ALA A 30 2.05 -28.17 -31.95
C ALA A 30 0.58 -28.53 -31.62
N LEU A 31 -0.19 -27.44 -31.43
CA LEU A 31 -1.56 -27.19 -31.94
C LEU A 31 -2.51 -28.39 -32.06
N VAL A 32 -3.31 -28.61 -31.02
CA VAL A 32 -4.64 -29.22 -31.17
C VAL A 32 -5.66 -28.35 -30.44
N SER A 33 -6.68 -27.95 -31.19
CA SER A 33 -7.81 -27.14 -30.76
C SER A 33 -8.52 -27.74 -29.55
N TRP A 34 -8.32 -27.14 -28.38
CA TRP A 34 -9.19 -27.36 -27.24
C TRP A 34 -10.31 -26.32 -27.30
N SER A 35 -11.54 -26.77 -27.57
CA SER A 35 -12.73 -25.96 -27.32
C SER A 35 -13.17 -26.16 -25.87
N PRO A 36 -13.28 -25.10 -25.06
CA PRO A 36 -13.83 -25.22 -23.72
C PRO A 36 -15.31 -25.60 -23.81
N PRO A 37 -15.87 -26.28 -22.78
CA PRO A 37 -17.31 -26.50 -22.71
C PRO A 37 -18.04 -25.15 -22.81
N ARG A 38 -19.10 -25.11 -23.64
CA ARG A 38 -19.93 -23.92 -23.86
C ARG A 38 -20.38 -23.37 -22.50
N GLY A 39 -19.81 -22.22 -22.11
CA GLY A 39 -20.08 -21.55 -20.83
C GLY A 39 -18.84 -21.06 -20.08
N TRP A 40 -17.64 -21.58 -20.37
CA TRP A 40 -16.43 -21.25 -19.56
C TRP A 40 -15.53 -20.18 -20.21
N ALA A 41 -15.55 -20.02 -21.54
CA ALA A 41 -14.82 -18.94 -22.22
C ALA A 41 -15.55 -17.59 -22.21
N LEU A 42 -16.88 -17.59 -22.08
CA LEU A 42 -17.66 -16.34 -22.06
C LEU A 42 -17.58 -15.60 -20.72
N THR A 43 -17.43 -16.30 -19.59
CA THR A 43 -17.39 -15.67 -18.26
C THR A 43 -16.09 -14.90 -18.02
N ILE A 44 -14.94 -15.37 -18.54
CA ILE A 44 -13.65 -14.67 -18.36
C ILE A 44 -13.59 -13.39 -19.20
N VAL A 45 -14.13 -13.43 -20.43
CA VAL A 45 -14.07 -12.29 -21.36
C VAL A 45 -15.16 -11.24 -21.06
N MET A 46 -16.34 -11.63 -20.57
CA MET A 46 -17.35 -10.67 -20.08
C MET A 46 -16.93 -9.98 -18.77
N ASN A 47 -16.13 -10.62 -17.92
CA ASN A 47 -15.71 -10.08 -16.63
C ASN A 47 -14.52 -9.09 -16.76
N ALA A 48 -13.58 -9.32 -17.68
CA ALA A 48 -12.40 -8.46 -17.85
C ALA A 48 -12.75 -7.03 -18.31
N ARG A 49 -13.73 -6.87 -19.21
CA ARG A 49 -14.26 -5.54 -19.59
C ARG A 49 -14.98 -4.87 -18.40
N SER A 50 -15.75 -5.64 -17.61
CA SER A 50 -16.43 -5.09 -16.43
C SER A 50 -15.48 -4.63 -15.33
N LEU A 51 -14.41 -5.38 -15.03
CA LEU A 51 -13.44 -5.01 -14.01
C LEU A 51 -12.53 -3.88 -14.45
N HIS A 52 -12.21 -3.79 -15.75
CA HIS A 52 -11.54 -2.62 -16.31
C HIS A 52 -12.37 -1.34 -16.08
N ASP A 53 -13.67 -1.39 -16.41
CA ASP A 53 -14.57 -0.25 -16.19
C ASP A 53 -14.81 0.06 -14.71
N ILE A 54 -14.84 -0.97 -13.84
CA ILE A 54 -14.90 -0.80 -12.39
C ILE A 54 -13.64 -0.10 -11.87
N ARG A 55 -12.44 -0.51 -12.31
CA ARG A 55 -11.17 0.13 -11.95
C ARG A 55 -11.12 1.59 -12.34
N ALA A 56 -11.51 1.92 -13.58
CA ALA A 56 -11.51 3.30 -14.05
C ALA A 56 -12.46 4.19 -13.22
N ARG A 57 -13.68 3.71 -12.94
CA ARG A 57 -14.65 4.42 -12.09
C ARG A 57 -14.17 4.56 -10.65
N PHE A 58 -13.56 3.50 -10.10
CA PHE A 58 -12.96 3.51 -8.78
C PHE A 58 -11.84 4.56 -8.68
N ALA A 59 -10.91 4.56 -9.63
CA ALA A 59 -9.83 5.53 -9.69
C ALA A 59 -10.35 6.98 -9.74
N ALA A 60 -11.35 7.26 -10.57
CA ALA A 60 -11.99 8.57 -10.64
C ALA A 60 -12.69 8.97 -9.32
N LYS A 61 -13.25 8.01 -8.59
CA LYS A 61 -13.91 8.25 -7.30
C LYS A 61 -12.92 8.55 -6.18
N ILE A 62 -11.86 7.74 -6.03
CA ILE A 62 -10.95 7.82 -4.87
C ILE A 62 -10.05 9.06 -4.88
N VAL A 63 -9.79 9.64 -6.06
CA VAL A 63 -9.03 10.89 -6.17
C VAL A 63 -9.85 12.12 -5.76
N GLY A 64 -11.15 11.99 -5.51
CA GLY A 64 -12.01 13.11 -5.10
C GLY A 64 -11.52 13.82 -3.83
N LEU A 65 -11.02 13.07 -2.84
CA LEU A 65 -10.40 13.65 -1.64
C LEU A 65 -9.17 14.50 -2.02
N ALA A 66 -8.28 13.95 -2.84
CA ALA A 66 -7.06 14.62 -3.29
C ALA A 66 -7.37 15.90 -4.09
N GLY A 67 -8.33 15.83 -5.01
CA GLY A 67 -8.78 16.99 -5.80
C GLY A 67 -9.46 18.05 -4.94
N GLY A 68 -10.25 17.66 -3.93
CA GLY A 68 -10.84 18.60 -2.96
C GLY A 68 -9.79 19.33 -2.10
N LEU A 69 -8.59 18.78 -1.98
CA LEU A 69 -7.43 19.40 -1.34
C LEU A 69 -6.57 20.23 -2.31
N GLY A 70 -6.95 20.30 -3.59
CA GLY A 70 -6.25 21.07 -4.62
C GLY A 70 -5.01 20.39 -5.20
N PHE A 71 -4.84 19.08 -5.00
CA PHE A 71 -3.73 18.34 -5.60
C PHE A 71 -4.02 17.92 -7.05
N GLU A 72 -2.98 17.82 -7.86
CA GLU A 72 -3.05 17.21 -9.19
C GLU A 72 -3.22 15.70 -9.07
N THR A 73 -4.22 15.16 -9.78
CA THR A 73 -4.68 13.77 -9.56
C THR A 73 -4.65 12.90 -10.81
N GLU A 74 -4.38 13.45 -11.98
CA GLU A 74 -4.54 12.72 -13.24
C GLU A 74 -3.61 11.49 -13.32
N ALA A 75 -2.32 11.66 -12.98
CA ALA A 75 -1.35 10.57 -12.93
C ALA A 75 -1.72 9.52 -11.87
N VAL A 76 -2.22 9.96 -10.71
CA VAL A 76 -2.65 9.07 -9.62
C VAL A 76 -3.86 8.25 -10.04
N ALA A 77 -4.88 8.87 -10.65
CA ALA A 77 -6.05 8.17 -11.16
C ALA A 77 -5.65 7.11 -12.20
N ARG A 78 -4.79 7.46 -13.16
CA ARG A 78 -4.29 6.49 -14.15
C ARG A 78 -3.58 5.32 -13.48
N ALA A 79 -2.70 5.58 -12.51
CA ALA A 79 -1.95 4.52 -11.83
C ALA A 79 -2.87 3.56 -11.05
N PHE A 80 -3.86 4.09 -10.33
CA PHE A 80 -4.86 3.26 -9.63
C PHE A 80 -5.77 2.47 -10.59
N ALA A 81 -6.07 2.99 -11.78
CA ALA A 81 -6.84 2.26 -12.78
C ALA A 81 -6.03 1.12 -13.42
N ALA A 82 -4.72 1.31 -13.59
CA ALA A 82 -3.82 0.34 -14.20
C ALA A 82 -3.50 -0.84 -13.27
N VAL A 83 -3.24 -0.58 -11.99
CA VAL A 83 -2.85 -1.63 -11.03
C VAL A 83 -4.07 -2.43 -10.56
N ARG A 84 -4.02 -3.73 -10.81
CA ARG A 84 -5.11 -4.66 -10.53
C ARG A 84 -5.14 -5.06 -9.05
N ARG A 85 -5.88 -4.31 -8.22
CA ARG A 85 -5.93 -4.50 -6.76
C ARG A 85 -6.19 -5.95 -6.33
N GLU A 86 -7.02 -6.69 -7.08
CA GLU A 86 -7.35 -8.09 -6.76
C GLU A 86 -6.16 -9.06 -6.88
N GLU A 87 -5.11 -8.71 -7.65
CA GLU A 87 -3.91 -9.54 -7.80
C GLU A 87 -2.99 -9.46 -6.58
N PHE A 88 -3.21 -8.49 -5.69
CA PHE A 88 -2.38 -8.25 -4.51
C PHE A 88 -3.00 -8.78 -3.21
N LEU A 89 -4.13 -9.48 -3.29
CA LEU A 89 -4.87 -9.97 -2.13
C LEU A 89 -4.84 -11.50 -2.05
N THR A 90 -5.08 -12.03 -0.86
CA THR A 90 -5.32 -13.47 -0.69
C THR A 90 -6.59 -13.89 -1.46
N PRO A 91 -6.78 -15.18 -1.76
CA PRO A 91 -8.06 -15.66 -2.31
C PRO A 91 -9.24 -15.29 -1.39
N ALA A 92 -10.39 -15.03 -2.00
CA ALA A 92 -11.65 -14.78 -1.30
C ALA A 92 -12.05 -15.95 -0.36
N PRO A 93 -12.86 -15.71 0.68
CA PRO A 93 -13.52 -14.44 1.01
C PRO A 93 -12.59 -13.42 1.67
N TRP A 94 -12.84 -12.14 1.41
CA TRP A 94 -12.13 -11.01 2.00
C TRP A 94 -12.95 -10.39 3.12
N GLU A 95 -12.29 -10.10 4.24
CA GLU A 95 -12.82 -9.26 5.30
C GLU A 95 -12.57 -7.80 4.95
N ILE A 96 -13.64 -7.00 4.89
CA ILE A 96 -13.60 -5.60 4.48
C ILE A 96 -14.14 -4.70 5.59
N PHE A 97 -13.54 -3.51 5.68
CA PHE A 97 -13.98 -2.46 6.60
C PHE A 97 -14.11 -1.13 5.85
N ALA A 98 -15.28 -0.52 5.94
CA ALA A 98 -15.56 0.80 5.38
C ALA A 98 -15.81 1.79 6.52
N GLY A 99 -15.14 2.95 6.47
CA GLY A 99 -15.35 4.01 7.46
C GLY A 99 -16.79 4.55 7.44
N GLY A 100 -17.22 5.13 8.57
CA GLY A 100 -18.57 5.69 8.70
C GLY A 100 -19.66 4.62 8.73
N ALA A 101 -20.70 4.78 7.91
CA ALA A 101 -21.87 3.88 7.86
C ALA A 101 -21.63 2.57 7.07
N GLY A 102 -20.46 2.39 6.44
CA GLY A 102 -20.19 1.27 5.54
C GLY A 102 -19.94 -0.07 6.25
N GLY A 103 -19.63 -0.05 7.55
CA GLY A 103 -19.59 -1.23 8.40
C GLY A 103 -18.44 -2.21 8.08
N HIS A 104 -18.54 -3.38 8.70
CA HIS A 104 -17.58 -4.48 8.63
C HIS A 104 -18.27 -5.73 8.06
N GLY A 105 -17.62 -6.47 7.17
CA GLY A 105 -18.23 -7.66 6.60
C GLY A 105 -17.30 -8.51 5.74
N MET A 106 -17.79 -9.68 5.34
CA MET A 106 -17.09 -10.59 4.42
C MET A 106 -17.66 -10.43 3.00
N THR A 107 -16.82 -10.53 1.98
CA THR A 107 -17.24 -10.55 0.58
C THR A 107 -16.38 -11.50 -0.26
N SER A 108 -17.00 -12.12 -1.26
CA SER A 108 -16.29 -12.83 -2.34
C SER A 108 -16.48 -12.13 -3.69
N ASP A 109 -17.19 -11.01 -3.73
CA ASP A 109 -17.40 -10.22 -4.94
C ASP A 109 -16.18 -9.32 -5.20
N PRO A 110 -15.41 -9.54 -6.28
CA PRO A 110 -14.25 -8.72 -6.60
C PRO A 110 -14.59 -7.24 -6.85
N ALA A 111 -15.83 -6.90 -7.22
CA ALA A 111 -16.24 -5.51 -7.39
C ALA A 111 -16.14 -4.72 -6.07
N LYS A 112 -16.31 -5.37 -4.91
CA LYS A 112 -16.17 -4.75 -3.59
C LYS A 112 -14.74 -4.34 -3.25
N LEU A 113 -13.75 -4.93 -3.90
CA LEU A 113 -12.35 -4.50 -3.76
C LEU A 113 -12.12 -3.10 -4.37
N TYR A 114 -13.04 -2.65 -5.21
CA TYR A 114 -13.02 -1.36 -5.88
C TYR A 114 -14.02 -0.37 -5.27
N ASP A 115 -14.37 -0.60 -4.01
CA ASP A 115 -14.88 0.42 -3.11
C ASP A 115 -13.73 1.05 -2.31
N ASP A 116 -13.97 2.22 -1.72
CA ASP A 116 -13.00 2.88 -0.84
C ASP A 116 -12.99 2.24 0.56
N VAL A 117 -12.56 0.98 0.59
CA VAL A 117 -12.58 0.12 1.78
C VAL A 117 -11.19 -0.41 2.10
N LEU A 118 -10.99 -0.69 3.38
CA LEU A 118 -9.86 -1.45 3.89
C LEU A 118 -10.13 -2.94 3.66
N ILE A 119 -9.09 -3.67 3.25
CA ILE A 119 -9.09 -5.13 3.23
C ILE A 119 -8.18 -5.62 4.36
N VAL A 120 -8.71 -6.44 5.25
CA VAL A 120 -7.94 -6.98 6.38
C VAL A 120 -6.92 -8.01 5.88
N LEU A 121 -5.66 -7.84 6.26
CA LEU A 121 -4.55 -8.73 5.92
C LEU A 121 -4.14 -9.61 7.10
N ASP A 122 -4.24 -9.07 8.32
CA ASP A 122 -4.06 -9.75 9.60
C ASP A 122 -4.90 -9.07 10.68
N ALA A 123 -6.08 -9.63 10.97
CA ALA A 123 -7.02 -9.10 11.95
C ALA A 123 -6.42 -9.03 13.37
N ARG A 124 -5.60 -10.01 13.75
CA ARG A 124 -5.04 -10.09 15.12
C ARG A 124 -4.05 -8.97 15.38
N ARG A 125 -3.34 -8.54 14.34
CA ARG A 125 -2.36 -7.45 14.41
C ARG A 125 -2.91 -6.12 13.90
N GLY A 126 -4.19 -6.06 13.52
CA GLY A 126 -4.82 -4.85 12.96
C GLY A 126 -4.26 -4.42 11.60
N ILE A 127 -3.60 -5.32 10.85
CA ILE A 127 -2.99 -5.00 9.57
C ILE A 127 -4.04 -5.09 8.47
N ASN A 128 -4.16 -4.02 7.69
CA ASN A 128 -5.00 -3.93 6.51
C ASN A 128 -4.19 -3.40 5.32
N ASN A 129 -4.76 -3.48 4.12
CA ASN A 129 -4.08 -3.04 2.89
C ASN A 129 -4.17 -1.53 2.61
N GLY A 130 -4.58 -0.71 3.57
CA GLY A 130 -4.72 0.76 3.47
C GLY A 130 -5.94 1.25 2.67
N GLN A 131 -6.47 2.42 3.03
CA GLN A 131 -7.64 3.02 2.37
C GLN A 131 -7.23 3.67 1.04
N PRO A 132 -7.84 3.29 -0.10
CA PRO A 132 -7.45 3.81 -1.40
C PRO A 132 -7.47 5.33 -1.55
N SER A 133 -8.53 6.00 -1.09
CA SER A 133 -8.64 7.47 -1.20
C SER A 133 -7.58 8.21 -0.40
N LEU A 134 -7.22 7.67 0.77
CA LEU A 134 -6.13 8.17 1.60
C LEU A 134 -4.77 8.05 0.88
N HIS A 135 -4.48 6.86 0.35
CA HIS A 135 -3.24 6.65 -0.40
C HIS A 135 -3.19 7.47 -1.70
N ALA A 136 -4.33 7.65 -2.38
CA ALA A 136 -4.43 8.54 -3.53
C ALA A 136 -4.13 10.01 -3.17
N ALA A 137 -4.66 10.50 -2.04
CA ALA A 137 -4.35 11.84 -1.53
C ALA A 137 -2.86 11.98 -1.14
N TRP A 138 -2.26 10.95 -0.54
CA TRP A 138 -0.82 10.95 -0.24
C TRP A 138 0.05 10.96 -1.49
N MET A 139 -0.27 10.14 -2.48
CA MET A 139 0.48 10.09 -3.74
C MET A 139 0.33 11.40 -4.54
N ALA A 140 -0.84 12.03 -4.49
CA ALA A 140 -1.06 13.34 -5.09
C ALA A 140 -0.27 14.44 -4.35
N ALA A 141 -0.22 14.39 -3.02
CA ALA A 141 0.50 15.37 -2.19
C ALA A 141 2.02 15.26 -2.31
N VAL A 142 2.58 14.04 -2.31
CA VAL A 142 4.03 13.81 -2.42
C VAL A 142 4.52 13.90 -3.88
N ALA A 143 3.58 13.80 -4.83
CA ALA A 143 3.74 14.01 -6.26
C ALA A 143 4.98 13.34 -6.88
N PRO A 144 5.08 11.99 -6.86
CA PRO A 144 6.17 11.29 -7.53
C PRO A 144 6.20 11.62 -9.02
N GLN A 145 7.41 11.77 -9.56
CA GLN A 145 7.65 12.09 -10.96
C GLN A 145 8.27 10.90 -11.72
N PRO A 146 8.05 10.80 -13.03
CA PRO A 146 8.73 9.82 -13.86
C PRO A 146 10.26 9.90 -13.70
N GLY A 147 10.91 8.73 -13.52
CA GLY A 147 12.36 8.63 -13.30
C GLY A 147 12.82 8.75 -11.85
N GLU A 148 11.95 9.13 -10.92
CA GLU A 148 12.31 9.25 -9.50
C GLU A 148 12.57 7.88 -8.83
N THR A 149 13.39 7.91 -7.78
CA THR A 149 13.63 6.78 -6.88
C THR A 149 12.78 6.93 -5.62
N ILE A 150 11.94 5.94 -5.36
CA ILE A 150 11.10 5.87 -4.16
C ILE A 150 11.66 4.83 -3.20
N VAL A 151 11.74 5.18 -1.92
CA VAL A 151 11.87 4.21 -0.84
C VAL A 151 10.55 4.08 -0.10
N GLN A 152 9.96 2.89 -0.09
CA GLN A 152 8.71 2.62 0.61
C GLN A 152 8.95 1.81 1.89
N ILE A 153 8.41 2.27 3.01
CA ILE A 153 8.41 1.54 4.29
C ILE A 153 7.01 0.98 4.56
N GLY A 154 6.90 -0.34 4.73
CA GLY A 154 5.62 -1.04 4.84
C GLY A 154 5.02 -1.34 3.47
N ALA A 155 5.56 -2.35 2.78
CA ALA A 155 5.06 -2.77 1.46
C ALA A 155 3.74 -3.54 1.54
N GLY A 156 3.45 -4.19 2.68
CA GLY A 156 2.32 -5.10 2.84
C GLY A 156 2.38 -6.21 1.80
N THR A 157 1.30 -6.38 1.04
CA THR A 157 1.25 -7.33 -0.09
C THR A 157 1.71 -6.73 -1.43
N GLY A 158 2.17 -5.48 -1.46
CA GLY A 158 2.77 -4.83 -2.62
C GLY A 158 1.83 -3.96 -3.48
N TYR A 159 0.55 -3.84 -3.14
CA TYR A 159 -0.41 -3.10 -3.98
C TYR A 159 0.00 -1.64 -4.22
N TYR A 160 0.28 -0.88 -3.15
CA TYR A 160 0.74 0.50 -3.30
C TYR A 160 2.16 0.59 -3.84
N THR A 161 3.00 -0.43 -3.64
CA THR A 161 4.33 -0.50 -4.27
C THR A 161 4.21 -0.52 -5.80
N ALA A 162 3.26 -1.30 -6.33
CA ALA A 162 3.00 -1.35 -7.76
C ALA A 162 2.45 -0.02 -8.29
N ILE A 163 1.61 0.68 -7.53
CA ILE A 163 1.10 2.01 -7.92
C ILE A 163 2.24 3.04 -7.92
N LEU A 164 3.10 3.05 -6.90
CA LEU A 164 4.28 3.91 -6.86
C LEU A 164 5.21 3.62 -8.05
N ALA A 165 5.38 2.34 -8.41
CA ALA A 165 6.17 1.94 -9.57
C ALA A 165 5.55 2.39 -10.91
N GLU A 166 4.23 2.45 -11.01
CA GLU A 166 3.52 3.00 -12.17
C GLU A 166 3.74 4.52 -12.28
N LEU A 167 3.66 5.25 -11.16
CA LEU A 167 3.83 6.70 -11.13
C LEU A 167 5.23 7.16 -11.58
N VAL A 168 6.28 6.44 -11.19
CA VAL A 168 7.66 6.79 -11.59
C VAL A 168 8.06 6.21 -12.95
N GLY A 169 7.20 5.39 -13.56
CA GLY A 169 7.42 4.78 -14.87
C GLY A 169 8.67 3.89 -14.97
N GLU A 170 8.99 3.48 -16.20
CA GLU A 170 10.07 2.52 -16.48
C GLU A 170 11.48 3.03 -16.12
N ALA A 171 11.69 4.34 -16.16
CA ALA A 171 12.97 4.95 -15.81
C ALA A 171 13.17 5.09 -14.29
N GLY A 172 12.09 5.02 -13.51
CA GLY A 172 12.11 5.14 -12.06
C GLY A 172 12.42 3.83 -11.35
N ARG A 173 12.53 3.90 -10.03
CA ARG A 173 12.82 2.73 -9.18
C ARG A 173 12.04 2.80 -7.88
N VAL A 174 11.61 1.66 -7.36
CA VAL A 174 11.00 1.55 -6.02
C VAL A 174 11.77 0.54 -5.20
N GLU A 175 12.34 0.96 -4.08
CA GLU A 175 12.92 0.08 -3.07
C GLU A 175 11.97 -0.03 -1.88
N ALA A 176 11.33 -1.18 -1.73
CA ALA A 176 10.27 -1.42 -0.75
C ALA A 176 10.76 -2.29 0.40
N TYR A 177 10.38 -1.92 1.63
CA TYR A 177 10.75 -2.59 2.86
C TYR A 177 9.51 -3.18 3.53
N GLU A 178 9.56 -4.46 3.88
CA GLU A 178 8.51 -5.15 4.62
C GLU A 178 9.12 -6.03 5.70
N ILE A 179 8.75 -5.79 6.96
CA ILE A 179 9.32 -6.50 8.11
C ILE A 179 8.60 -7.83 8.37
N ASP A 180 7.31 -7.94 8.02
CA ASP A 180 6.57 -9.19 8.18
C ASP A 180 6.94 -10.17 7.06
N GLY A 181 7.54 -11.29 7.44
CA GLY A 181 8.02 -12.28 6.49
C GLY A 181 6.93 -12.92 5.63
N ARG A 182 5.67 -13.03 6.11
CA ARG A 182 4.56 -13.56 5.32
C ARG A 182 4.14 -12.54 4.26
N LEU A 183 3.94 -11.29 4.65
CA LEU A 183 3.59 -10.21 3.73
C LEU A 183 4.69 -9.99 2.69
N ALA A 184 5.96 -9.98 3.11
CA ALA A 184 7.10 -9.86 2.20
C ALA A 184 7.16 -10.99 1.16
N ARG A 185 6.78 -12.23 1.52
CA ARG A 185 6.69 -13.33 0.54
C ARG A 185 5.57 -13.08 -0.47
N SER A 186 4.40 -12.67 -0.02
CA SER A 186 3.28 -12.32 -0.92
C SER A 186 3.66 -11.16 -1.85
N ALA A 187 4.21 -10.08 -1.31
CA ALA A 187 4.67 -8.94 -2.10
C ALA A 187 5.72 -9.35 -3.14
N ARG A 188 6.67 -10.22 -2.80
CA ARG A 188 7.67 -10.71 -3.76
C ARG A 188 7.02 -11.40 -4.96
N THR A 189 6.02 -12.24 -4.71
CA THR A 189 5.28 -12.92 -5.78
C THR A 189 4.47 -11.91 -6.61
N ASN A 190 3.73 -11.02 -5.96
CA ASN A 190 2.84 -10.07 -6.63
C ASN A 190 3.61 -9.03 -7.46
N LEU A 191 4.82 -8.66 -7.03
CA LEU A 191 5.66 -7.66 -7.67
C LEU A 191 6.69 -8.27 -8.65
N ALA A 192 6.69 -9.59 -8.84
CA ALA A 192 7.74 -10.29 -9.60
C ALA A 192 7.87 -9.82 -11.06
N SER A 193 6.79 -9.34 -11.67
CA SER A 193 6.79 -8.81 -13.04
C SER A 193 7.33 -7.38 -13.14
N LEU A 194 7.50 -6.67 -12.03
CA LEU A 194 7.93 -5.27 -11.99
C LEU A 194 9.44 -5.20 -11.74
N ALA A 195 10.24 -5.28 -12.80
CA ALA A 195 11.71 -5.31 -12.72
C ALA A 195 12.32 -4.07 -12.02
N ARG A 196 11.61 -2.94 -11.99
CA ARG A 196 12.01 -1.69 -11.32
C ARG A 196 11.74 -1.67 -9.81
N VAL A 197 11.11 -2.72 -9.27
CA VAL A 197 10.81 -2.85 -7.85
C VAL A 197 11.80 -3.80 -7.19
N ARG A 198 12.46 -3.34 -6.12
CA ARG A 198 13.28 -4.16 -5.25
C ARG A 198 12.63 -4.29 -3.88
N LEU A 199 12.23 -5.49 -3.50
CA LEU A 199 11.64 -5.76 -2.18
C LEU A 199 12.68 -6.34 -1.20
N LEU A 200 12.80 -5.73 -0.03
CA LEU A 200 13.65 -6.19 1.06
C LEU A 200 12.79 -6.62 2.27
N ALA A 201 12.95 -7.88 2.68
CA ALA A 201 12.25 -8.46 3.82
C ALA A 201 12.95 -8.11 5.14
N ARG A 202 12.98 -6.82 5.50
CA ARG A 202 13.66 -6.29 6.69
C ARG A 202 13.05 -4.95 7.11
N SER A 203 13.42 -4.47 8.30
CA SER A 203 13.06 -3.14 8.77
C SER A 203 13.59 -2.03 7.84
N GLY A 204 12.76 -1.01 7.64
CA GLY A 204 13.11 0.22 6.94
C GLY A 204 13.66 1.33 7.83
N LEU A 205 13.91 1.07 9.12
CA LEU A 205 14.41 2.09 10.06
C LEU A 205 15.91 2.32 10.00
N GLY A 206 16.66 1.38 9.40
CA GLY A 206 18.10 1.51 9.20
C GLY A 206 18.48 2.44 8.04
N PRO A 207 19.77 2.49 7.67
CA PRO A 207 20.24 3.26 6.51
C PRO A 207 19.49 2.88 5.23
N LEU A 208 19.00 3.90 4.52
CA LEU A 208 18.26 3.79 3.26
C LEU A 208 19.10 4.33 2.10
N PRO A 209 18.88 3.88 0.85
CA PRO A 209 19.53 4.48 -0.31
C PRO A 209 19.00 5.91 -0.56
N PRO A 210 19.77 6.77 -1.25
CA PRO A 210 19.29 8.10 -1.63
C PRO A 210 17.99 8.03 -2.44
N ALA A 211 16.97 8.76 -2.01
CA ALA A 211 15.62 8.72 -2.57
C ALA A 211 15.09 10.13 -2.89
N ASP A 212 14.33 10.22 -3.96
CA ASP A 212 13.55 11.43 -4.29
C ASP A 212 12.26 11.46 -3.46
N VAL A 213 11.69 10.28 -3.17
CA VAL A 213 10.53 10.14 -2.30
C VAL A 213 10.75 9.05 -1.26
N ILE A 214 10.43 9.34 0.01
CA ILE A 214 10.25 8.33 1.04
C ILE A 214 8.75 8.25 1.38
N TYR A 215 8.21 7.04 1.29
CA TYR A 215 6.78 6.78 1.48
C TYR A 215 6.60 5.77 2.62
N ALA A 216 6.17 6.22 3.79
CA ALA A 216 6.01 5.36 4.95
C ALA A 216 4.53 5.05 5.20
N ALA A 217 4.15 3.78 5.12
CA ALA A 217 2.79 3.28 5.35
C ALA A 217 2.60 2.68 6.76
N ALA A 218 3.31 3.23 7.75
CA ALA A 218 3.19 2.90 9.18
C ALA A 218 3.58 4.13 10.01
N SER A 219 2.93 4.34 11.16
CA SER A 219 3.12 5.55 11.96
C SER A 219 4.42 5.58 12.75
N VAL A 220 4.94 6.78 12.95
CA VAL A 220 6.16 7.02 13.73
C VAL A 220 5.90 8.11 14.75
N GLU A 221 6.50 7.98 15.93
CA GLU A 221 6.51 9.08 16.91
C GLU A 221 7.37 10.24 16.43
N ALA A 222 8.51 9.92 15.80
CA ALA A 222 9.42 10.87 15.17
C ALA A 222 9.94 10.28 13.85
N PRO A 223 10.06 11.07 12.77
CA PRO A 223 10.74 10.62 11.55
C PRO A 223 12.18 10.16 11.87
N PRO A 224 12.56 8.91 11.57
CA PRO A 224 13.93 8.45 11.76
C PRO A 224 14.93 9.31 10.97
N MET A 225 16.06 9.66 11.60
CA MET A 225 17.13 10.41 10.92
C MET A 225 17.57 9.76 9.63
N ALA A 226 17.66 8.43 9.60
CA ALA A 226 18.05 7.67 8.41
C ALA A 226 17.13 7.93 7.21
N TRP A 227 15.86 8.30 7.44
CA TRP A 227 14.95 8.68 6.36
C TRP A 227 15.28 10.09 5.87
N LEU A 228 15.47 11.03 6.78
CA LEU A 228 15.81 12.41 6.44
C LEU A 228 17.17 12.50 5.71
N ASP A 229 18.16 11.73 6.16
CA ASP A 229 19.50 11.62 5.57
C ASP A 229 19.46 11.04 4.14
N ALA A 230 18.51 10.14 3.88
CA ALA A 230 18.34 9.51 2.57
C ALA A 230 17.61 10.40 1.56
N LEU A 231 16.93 11.47 1.97
CA LEU A 231 16.27 12.38 1.03
C LEU A 231 17.30 13.12 0.19
N LYS A 232 17.22 13.03 -1.14
CA LYS A 232 17.98 13.88 -2.06
C LYS A 232 17.55 15.36 -1.92
N PRO A 233 18.36 16.34 -2.36
CA PRO A 233 17.92 17.73 -2.44
C PRO A 233 16.58 17.86 -3.19
N GLY A 234 15.60 18.56 -2.61
CA GLY A 234 14.23 18.65 -3.17
C GLY A 234 13.37 17.39 -3.00
N GLY A 235 13.92 16.33 -2.38
CA GLY A 235 13.21 15.10 -2.08
C GLY A 235 12.15 15.29 -1.01
N ARG A 236 11.15 14.39 -1.00
CA ARG A 236 9.98 14.48 -0.12
C ARG A 236 9.78 13.22 0.70
N LEU A 237 9.35 13.37 1.94
CA LEU A 237 8.90 12.28 2.80
C LEU A 237 7.43 12.48 3.11
N ILE A 238 6.62 11.43 2.97
CA ILE A 238 5.25 11.40 3.47
C ILE A 238 5.09 10.26 4.47
N VAL A 239 4.56 10.58 5.64
CA VAL A 239 4.48 9.66 6.80
C VAL A 239 3.28 10.00 7.68
N PRO A 240 2.61 9.00 8.27
CA PRO A 240 1.67 9.24 9.36
C PRO A 240 2.47 9.55 10.62
N TRP A 241 2.52 10.82 10.99
CA TRP A 241 3.18 11.27 12.21
C TRP A 241 2.22 11.15 13.39
N GLN A 242 2.64 10.38 14.38
CA GLN A 242 1.86 10.09 15.59
C GLN A 242 2.70 10.31 16.85
N PRO A 243 3.00 11.58 17.22
CA PRO A 243 3.85 11.89 18.37
C PRO A 243 3.18 11.58 19.73
N SER A 244 1.88 11.29 19.73
CA SER A 244 1.11 10.80 20.88
C SER A 244 -0.06 9.94 20.41
N ARG A 245 -0.66 9.17 21.33
CA ARG A 245 -1.78 8.27 21.00
C ARG A 245 -2.98 8.99 20.39
N ASP A 246 -3.23 10.23 20.78
CA ASP A 246 -4.41 11.01 20.37
C ASP A 246 -4.18 11.87 19.12
N VAL A 247 -2.94 11.93 18.62
CA VAL A 247 -2.55 12.80 17.50
C VAL A 247 -2.06 11.95 16.36
N GLY A 248 -2.88 11.75 15.32
CA GLY A 248 -2.46 11.20 14.03
C GLY A 248 -2.62 12.24 12.93
N ARG A 249 -1.52 12.66 12.29
CA ARG A 249 -1.53 13.60 11.15
C ARG A 249 -0.64 13.07 10.04
N THR A 250 -1.04 13.34 8.80
CA THR A 250 -0.12 13.19 7.67
C THR A 250 0.91 14.31 7.75
N LEU A 251 2.19 13.94 7.86
CA LEU A 251 3.31 14.85 7.77
C LEU A 251 3.93 14.71 6.37
N LEU A 252 4.02 15.81 5.65
CA LEU A 252 4.81 15.96 4.42
C LEU A 252 6.07 16.75 4.75
N VAL A 253 7.23 16.17 4.51
CA VAL A 253 8.53 16.83 4.64
C VAL A 253 9.13 17.05 3.26
N ARG A 254 9.71 18.22 3.00
CA ARG A 254 10.51 18.50 1.81
C ARG A 254 11.91 18.94 2.23
N ARG A 255 12.94 18.31 1.64
CA ARG A 255 14.33 18.72 1.84
C ARG A 255 14.61 20.01 1.07
N GLU A 256 14.93 21.07 1.79
CA GLU A 256 15.31 22.39 1.26
C GLU A 256 16.84 22.58 1.39
N PRO A 257 17.42 23.63 0.77
CA PRO A 257 18.85 23.91 0.90
C PRO A 257 19.35 24.06 2.35
N SER A 258 18.50 24.59 3.24
CA SER A 258 18.80 24.88 4.66
C SER A 258 17.96 24.07 5.65
N GLY A 259 17.72 22.78 5.38
CA GLY A 259 17.02 21.89 6.31
C GLY A 259 15.75 21.30 5.70
N PHE A 260 14.68 21.20 6.49
CA PHE A 260 13.46 20.53 6.06
C PHE A 260 12.22 21.36 6.32
N ARG A 261 11.44 21.58 5.26
CA ARG A 261 10.07 22.10 5.38
C ARG A 261 9.16 20.98 5.86
N ALA A 262 8.31 21.26 6.85
CA ALA A 262 7.35 20.33 7.42
C ALA A 262 5.93 20.88 7.29
N THR A 263 5.05 20.13 6.62
CA THR A 263 3.67 20.51 6.38
C THR A 263 2.74 19.45 6.96
N MET A 264 1.88 19.87 7.88
CA MET A 264 0.77 19.03 8.35
C MET A 264 -0.37 19.08 7.35
N LEU A 265 -0.80 17.91 6.88
CA LEU A 265 -2.00 17.79 6.05
C LEU A 265 -3.19 17.40 6.94
N PHE A 266 -3.87 16.31 6.64
CA PHE A 266 -5.09 15.87 7.33
C PHE A 266 -4.83 14.75 8.35
N GLY A 267 -5.84 14.49 9.19
CA GLY A 267 -5.82 13.43 10.20
C GLY A 267 -5.81 12.03 9.58
N VAL A 268 -5.08 11.10 10.21
CA VAL A 268 -4.91 9.71 9.75
C VAL A 268 -4.78 8.75 10.93
N ALA A 269 -5.09 7.47 10.68
CA ALA A 269 -4.85 6.38 11.61
C ALA A 269 -4.12 5.25 10.87
N PHE A 270 -2.97 4.85 11.40
CA PHE A 270 -2.14 3.78 10.87
C PHE A 270 -1.68 2.87 12.01
N ILE A 271 -1.29 1.64 11.68
CA ILE A 271 -0.51 0.80 12.58
C ILE A 271 0.85 1.45 12.86
N ALA A 272 1.39 1.26 14.06
CA ALA A 272 2.72 1.75 14.41
C ALA A 272 3.80 1.03 13.60
N CYS A 273 4.82 1.78 13.18
CA CYS A 273 6.03 1.23 12.60
C CYS A 273 6.84 0.57 13.72
N VAL A 274 6.97 -0.75 13.66
CA VAL A 274 7.65 -1.55 14.70
C VAL A 274 9.07 -1.04 14.93
N GLY A 275 9.35 -0.57 16.15
CA GLY A 275 10.65 -0.02 16.54
C GLY A 275 10.81 1.49 16.34
N ALA A 276 9.77 2.19 15.87
CA ALA A 276 9.71 3.65 15.77
C ALA A 276 8.72 4.29 16.78
N ASP A 277 8.30 3.49 17.76
CA ASP A 277 7.42 3.80 18.89
C ASP A 277 8.21 4.01 20.20
N GLY A 278 9.52 4.28 20.07
CA GLY A 278 10.47 4.33 21.17
C GLY A 278 11.12 5.69 21.39
N ALA A 279 10.52 6.80 20.94
CA ALA A 279 11.02 8.11 21.34
C ALA A 279 10.90 8.15 22.87
N ARG A 280 12.05 8.12 23.56
CA ARG A 280 12.13 8.04 25.02
C ARG A 280 11.27 9.14 25.62
N GLU A 281 10.77 8.93 26.84
CA GLU A 281 9.98 9.92 27.61
C GLU A 281 10.62 11.32 27.67
N SER A 282 11.93 11.43 27.37
CA SER A 282 12.65 12.67 27.14
C SER A 282 12.28 13.34 25.81
N GLY A 283 11.37 14.31 25.86
CA GLY A 283 11.04 15.17 24.73
C GLY A 283 9.81 16.03 25.00
N THR A 284 9.64 17.11 24.24
CA THR A 284 8.44 17.95 24.29
C THR A 284 7.54 17.55 23.15
N ARG A 285 6.40 16.92 23.46
CA ARG A 285 5.39 16.56 22.46
C ARG A 285 4.56 17.79 22.06
N PRO A 286 4.16 17.91 20.79
CA PRO A 286 3.37 19.05 20.36
C PRO A 286 1.93 18.96 20.89
N GLY A 287 1.43 20.07 21.46
CA GLY A 287 0.00 20.26 21.65
C GLY A 287 -0.72 20.60 20.34
N PRO A 288 -2.07 20.63 20.31
CA PRO A 288 -2.84 20.92 19.09
C PRO A 288 -2.46 22.25 18.41
N ARG A 289 -2.17 23.29 19.20
CA ARG A 289 -1.70 24.59 18.70
C ARG A 289 -0.34 24.49 18.02
N ALA A 290 0.62 23.83 18.67
CA ALA A 290 1.98 23.65 18.17
C ALA A 290 2.02 22.88 16.84
N LEU A 291 1.12 21.89 16.65
CA LEU A 291 0.96 21.20 15.37
C LEU A 291 0.58 22.15 14.23
N GLY A 292 -0.35 23.09 14.49
CA GLY A 292 -0.80 24.07 13.49
C GLY A 292 0.24 25.15 13.19
N GLU A 293 1.16 25.40 14.11
CA GLU A 293 2.24 26.39 13.96
C GLU A 293 3.49 25.80 13.31
N THR A 294 3.67 24.47 13.29
CA THR A 294 4.85 23.80 12.72
C THR A 294 5.04 24.12 11.23
N ARG A 295 6.26 24.50 10.84
CA ARG A 295 6.66 24.86 9.47
C ARG A 295 7.93 24.14 9.01
N SER A 296 8.79 23.73 9.94
CA SER A 296 10.07 23.08 9.62
C SER A 296 10.40 21.95 10.60
N LEU A 297 11.38 21.14 10.18
CA LEU A 297 11.99 20.05 10.93
C LEU A 297 13.51 20.20 10.85
N HIS A 298 14.18 19.91 11.95
CA HIS A 298 15.64 19.98 12.08
C HIS A 298 16.20 18.73 12.75
N LEU A 299 17.40 18.34 12.32
CA LEU A 299 18.21 17.33 13.00
C LEU A 299 18.95 17.99 14.16
N ARG A 300 18.86 17.41 15.37
CA ARG A 300 19.51 18.01 16.56
C ARG A 300 21.03 18.08 16.45
N ARG A 301 21.63 17.09 15.79
CA ARG A 301 23.08 17.08 15.51
C ARG A 301 23.55 18.24 14.61
N GLU A 302 22.63 18.89 13.89
CA GLU A 302 22.92 20.01 12.99
C GLU A 302 22.53 21.35 13.59
N ARG A 303 21.44 21.38 14.37
CA ARG A 303 20.92 22.58 15.03
C ARG A 303 20.21 22.20 16.33
N GLU A 304 20.63 22.79 17.44
CA GLU A 304 19.93 22.62 18.72
C GLU A 304 18.57 23.33 18.71
N PRO A 305 17.56 22.80 19.45
CA PRO A 305 16.27 23.47 19.59
C PRO A 305 16.40 24.87 20.20
N ASP A 306 15.60 25.80 19.69
CA ASP A 306 15.51 27.17 20.19
C ASP A 306 14.06 27.54 20.58
N ALA A 307 13.81 28.83 20.81
CA ALA A 307 12.50 29.33 21.24
C ALA A 307 11.36 29.09 20.22
N THR A 308 11.67 28.69 18.98
CA THR A 308 10.69 28.38 17.94
C THR A 308 10.22 26.93 17.96
N ALA A 309 10.77 26.09 18.84
CA ALA A 309 10.46 24.67 18.90
C ALA A 309 8.98 24.39 19.19
N THR A 310 8.33 23.63 18.31
CA THR A 310 6.95 23.15 18.48
C THR A 310 6.90 21.71 19.01
N ALA A 311 7.95 20.92 18.76
CA ALA A 311 8.16 19.60 19.33
C ALA A 311 9.65 19.26 19.37
N ILE A 312 10.10 18.51 20.36
CA ILE A 312 11.48 18.01 20.48
C ILE A 312 11.38 16.51 20.73
N LEU A 313 11.81 15.69 19.78
CA LEU A 313 11.58 14.25 19.75
C LEU A 313 12.88 13.52 19.44
N ASP A 314 13.54 13.05 20.50
CA ASP A 314 14.81 12.32 20.45
C ASP A 314 15.87 13.05 19.61
N GLU A 315 16.10 12.63 18.36
CA GLU A 315 17.13 13.13 17.44
C GLU A 315 16.66 14.27 16.53
N VAL A 316 15.35 14.56 16.50
CA VAL A 316 14.75 15.60 15.64
C VAL A 316 13.93 16.58 16.46
N TRP A 317 13.76 17.79 15.95
CA TRP A 317 12.83 18.76 16.50
C TRP A 317 12.10 19.52 15.40
N PHE A 318 10.89 19.95 15.71
CA PHE A 318 10.02 20.72 14.83
C PHE A 318 9.99 22.17 15.27
N SER A 319 9.83 23.08 14.33
CA SER A 319 9.84 24.53 14.59
C SER A 319 8.69 25.23 13.89
N ALA A 320 8.23 26.33 14.49
CA ALA A 320 7.30 27.28 13.89
C ALA A 320 7.97 28.23 12.88
N ALA A 321 9.30 28.27 12.83
CA ALA A 321 10.06 29.05 11.85
C ALA A 321 10.20 28.30 10.53
N GLU A 322 10.42 29.06 9.46
CA GLU A 322 10.79 28.51 8.14
C GLU A 322 12.17 27.82 8.20
N PRO A 323 12.46 26.86 7.27
CA PRO A 323 13.69 26.05 7.30
C PRO A 323 15.01 26.83 7.30
#